data_AF-A0A820SGL2-F1
#
_entry.id   AF-A0A820SGL2-F1
#
_cell.length_a   1.000
_cell.length_b   1.000
_cell.length_c   1.000
_cell.angle_alpha   90.00
_cell.angle_beta   90.00
_cell.angle_gamma   90.00
#
_symmetry.space_group_name_H-M   'P 1'
#
loop_
_entity.id
_entity.type
_entity.pdbx_description
1 polymer ?
#
loop_
_entity_poly.entity_id
_entity_poly.type
_entity_poly.pdbx_seq_one_letter_code
_entity_poly.pdbx_strand_id
1 'polypeptide(L)'
;SKTNSVGCGVSEYHVNESDDTQLLSGYVKTQPIRKQLNTDEGYGIFALDCEMCYTINGLELVRVSVINHKLQSIYETLVKPHRQVLDYNTRWSGITERQLQDCNVTLEDVQRHLLKLFNNKSILIGHS
;
A
#
# COMPACT_ATOMS: atom_id res chain seq x y z
N SER A 1 23.69 -35.18 -10.24
CA SER A 1 23.18 -34.10 -9.36
C SER A 1 21.81 -33.72 -9.87
N LYS A 2 20.72 -34.12 -9.20
CA LYS A 2 19.36 -33.72 -9.57
C LYS A 2 19.02 -32.45 -8.79
N THR A 3 18.97 -31.32 -9.48
CA THR A 3 18.54 -30.03 -8.93
C THR A 3 17.02 -30.03 -8.79
N ASN A 4 16.51 -30.57 -7.67
CA ASN A 4 15.11 -30.41 -7.27
C ASN A 4 14.95 -29.08 -6.51
N SER A 5 15.10 -27.95 -7.20
CA SER A 5 14.62 -26.69 -6.63
C SER A 5 13.09 -26.73 -6.67
N VAL A 6 12.46 -26.94 -5.53
CA VAL A 6 11.02 -26.68 -5.37
C VAL A 6 10.83 -25.20 -5.72
N GLY A 7 9.96 -24.88 -6.68
CA GLY A 7 9.71 -23.49 -7.08
C GLY A 7 9.36 -22.60 -5.88
N CYS A 8 9.55 -21.28 -6.01
CA CYS A 8 9.42 -20.31 -4.92
C CYS A 8 8.05 -20.36 -4.18
N GLY A 9 7.02 -20.86 -4.86
CA GLY A 9 5.72 -21.25 -4.30
C GLY A 9 4.83 -21.87 -5.37
N VAL A 10 3.75 -22.51 -4.95
CA VAL A 10 2.63 -22.93 -5.81
C VAL A 10 1.35 -22.36 -5.20
N SER A 11 0.44 -21.85 -6.02
CA SER A 11 -0.88 -21.35 -5.60
C SER A 11 -1.95 -22.01 -6.45
N GLU A 12 -3.16 -22.15 -5.89
CA GLU A 12 -4.33 -22.66 -6.60
C GLU A 12 -4.77 -21.72 -7.73
N TYR A 13 -4.42 -20.44 -7.63
CA TYR A 13 -4.79 -19.41 -8.60
C TYR A 13 -3.58 -18.91 -9.39
N HIS A 14 -3.80 -18.64 -10.68
CA HIS A 14 -2.81 -17.99 -11.52
C HIS A 14 -2.86 -16.47 -11.30
N VAL A 15 -1.71 -15.87 -11.02
CA VAL A 15 -1.56 -14.41 -10.94
C VAL A 15 -1.22 -13.90 -12.33
N ASN A 16 -2.03 -12.97 -12.85
CA ASN A 16 -1.75 -12.28 -14.10
C ASN A 16 -1.43 -10.81 -13.80
N GLU A 17 -0.23 -10.36 -14.15
CA GLU A 17 0.13 -8.95 -14.22
C GLU A 17 -0.44 -8.36 -15.53
N SER A 18 -1.75 -8.16 -15.57
CA SER A 18 -2.36 -7.47 -16.71
C SER A 18 -2.12 -5.97 -16.57
N ASP A 19 -1.47 -5.36 -17.56
CA ASP A 19 -1.28 -3.90 -17.66
C ASP A 19 -2.62 -3.26 -18.06
N ASP A 20 -3.55 -3.23 -17.09
CA ASP A 20 -4.91 -2.81 -17.34
C ASP A 20 -5.00 -1.29 -17.18
N THR A 21 -5.32 -0.59 -18.26
CA THR A 21 -5.57 0.88 -18.26
C THR A 21 -6.64 1.33 -17.24
N GLN A 22 -7.39 0.37 -16.66
CA GLN A 22 -8.26 0.55 -15.49
C GLN A 22 -7.50 0.89 -14.19
N LEU A 23 -6.17 0.68 -14.11
CA LEU A 23 -5.32 0.99 -12.95
C LEU A 23 -5.36 2.46 -12.52
N LEU A 24 -5.70 3.38 -13.43
CA LEU A 24 -5.82 4.80 -13.10
C LEU A 24 -7.22 5.19 -12.59
N SER A 25 -8.18 4.27 -12.59
CA SER A 25 -9.49 4.52 -11.98
C SER A 25 -9.30 4.78 -10.48
N GLY A 26 -9.80 5.93 -10.01
CA GLY A 26 -9.61 6.35 -8.61
C GLY A 26 -8.21 6.91 -8.30
N TYR A 27 -7.35 7.14 -9.30
CA TYR A 27 -6.10 7.86 -9.10
C TYR A 27 -6.36 9.28 -8.59
N VAL A 28 -5.62 9.67 -7.54
CA VAL A 28 -5.67 11.01 -6.98
C VAL A 28 -4.32 11.70 -7.08
N LYS A 29 -4.35 13.02 -7.25
CA LYS A 29 -3.14 13.84 -7.36
C LYS A 29 -2.99 14.75 -6.15
N THR A 30 -1.75 14.89 -5.67
CA THR A 30 -1.40 15.84 -4.62
C THR A 30 -1.70 17.28 -5.06
N GLN A 31 -2.08 18.10 -4.09
CA GLN A 31 -2.42 19.50 -4.32
C GLN A 31 -1.17 20.40 -4.15
N PRO A 32 -1.14 21.59 -4.77
CA PRO A 32 -0.12 22.59 -4.49
C PRO A 32 -0.07 22.97 -3.00
N ILE A 33 1.11 23.38 -2.54
CA ILE A 33 1.33 23.89 -1.18
C ILE A 33 0.29 24.96 -0.82
N ARG A 34 -0.59 24.68 0.15
CA ARG A 34 -1.55 25.66 0.71
C ARG A 34 -1.02 26.37 1.95
N LYS A 35 -0.08 25.75 2.67
CA LYS A 35 0.67 26.30 3.82
C LYS A 35 2.09 25.75 3.75
N GLN A 36 3.10 26.57 4.02
CA GLN A 36 4.47 26.07 4.14
C GLN A 36 4.46 24.89 5.13
N LEU A 37 5.07 23.77 4.73
CA LEU A 37 5.29 22.65 5.64
C LEU A 37 6.08 23.19 6.83
N ASN A 38 5.65 22.88 8.04
CA ASN A 38 6.43 23.22 9.22
C ASN A 38 7.82 22.58 9.05
N THR A 39 8.89 23.35 9.23
CA THR A 39 10.28 22.89 9.06
C THR A 39 10.62 21.71 9.96
N ASP A 40 9.83 21.50 11.02
CA ASP A 40 9.93 20.39 11.96
C ASP A 40 9.41 19.04 11.41
N GLU A 41 8.76 19.04 10.24
CA GLU A 41 8.29 17.86 9.49
C GLU A 41 9.31 17.34 8.45
N GLY A 42 10.56 17.80 8.48
CA GLY A 42 11.65 17.13 7.76
C GLY A 42 11.74 17.40 6.27
N TYR A 43 11.63 18.66 5.87
CA TYR A 43 11.71 19.08 4.46
C TYR A 43 10.67 18.41 3.54
N GLY A 44 9.63 17.75 4.09
CA GLY A 44 8.62 17.04 3.32
C GLY A 44 9.07 15.67 2.80
N ILE A 45 10.04 15.02 3.47
CA ILE A 45 10.53 13.68 3.12
C ILE A 45 9.83 12.62 3.97
N PHE A 46 9.26 11.61 3.33
CA PHE A 46 8.55 10.50 3.98
C PHE A 46 8.97 9.17 3.38
N ALA A 47 9.09 8.13 4.21
CA ALA A 47 9.15 6.77 3.71
C ALA A 47 7.75 6.15 3.74
N LEU A 48 7.36 5.49 2.66
CA LEU A 48 6.05 4.85 2.50
C LEU A 48 6.24 3.41 2.07
N ASP A 49 5.54 2.52 2.77
CA ASP A 49 5.53 1.09 2.49
C ASP A 49 4.09 0.57 2.48
N CYS A 50 3.84 -0.41 1.62
CA CYS A 50 2.51 -0.95 1.36
C CYS A 50 2.54 -2.48 1.35
N GLU A 51 1.58 -3.09 2.03
CA GLU A 51 1.31 -4.52 1.88
C GLU A 51 0.09 -4.73 1.00
N MET A 52 0.15 -5.74 0.14
CA MET A 52 -0.91 -6.09 -0.79
C MET A 52 -1.38 -7.53 -0.65
N CYS A 53 -2.62 -7.79 -1.04
CA CYS A 53 -3.20 -9.12 -1.18
C CYS A 53 -3.69 -9.33 -2.62
N TYR A 54 -3.87 -10.59 -3.02
CA TYR A 54 -4.47 -10.93 -4.31
C TYR A 54 -5.98 -11.08 -4.15
N THR A 55 -6.73 -10.43 -5.03
CA THR A 55 -8.18 -10.48 -5.13
C THR A 55 -8.60 -11.04 -6.50
N ILE A 56 -9.91 -11.21 -6.69
CA ILE A 56 -10.50 -11.54 -7.99
C ILE A 56 -10.18 -10.53 -9.12
N ASN A 57 -9.65 -9.35 -8.78
CA ASN A 57 -9.28 -8.30 -9.73
C ASN A 57 -7.78 -7.97 -9.72
N GLY A 58 -6.94 -8.80 -9.08
CA GLY A 58 -5.49 -8.55 -8.95
C GLY A 58 -5.09 -8.02 -7.57
N LEU A 59 -3.95 -7.32 -7.50
CA LEU A 59 -3.40 -6.82 -6.24
C LEU A 59 -4.22 -5.67 -5.67
N GLU A 60 -4.56 -5.76 -4.39
CA GLU A 60 -5.20 -4.67 -3.63
C GLU A 60 -4.44 -4.39 -2.32
N LEU A 61 -4.39 -3.11 -1.94
CA LEU A 61 -3.75 -2.63 -0.71
C LEU A 61 -4.46 -3.16 0.54
N VAL A 62 -3.70 -3.68 1.50
CA VAL A 62 -4.20 -4.18 2.79
C VAL A 62 -3.55 -3.53 4.00
N ARG A 63 -2.38 -2.90 3.84
CA ARG A 63 -1.74 -2.08 4.89
C ARG A 63 -0.92 -0.98 4.23
N VAL A 64 -0.93 0.20 4.84
CA VAL A 64 -0.01 1.29 4.49
C VAL A 64 0.67 1.78 5.75
N SER A 65 1.97 2.05 5.64
CA SER A 65 2.79 2.60 6.71
C SER A 65 3.59 3.79 6.18
N VAL A 66 3.62 4.88 6.95
CA VAL A 66 4.34 6.10 6.61
C VAL A 66 5.16 6.54 7.81
N ILE A 67 6.46 6.75 7.58
CA ILE A 67 7.38 7.29 8.56
C ILE A 67 7.95 8.64 8.11
N ASN A 68 8.26 9.51 9.06
CA ASN A 68 8.92 10.78 8.81
C ASN A 68 10.46 10.64 8.84
N HIS A 69 11.16 11.74 8.54
CA HIS A 69 12.64 11.80 8.59
C HIS A 69 13.26 11.53 9.98
N LYS A 70 12.48 11.59 11.06
CA LYS A 70 12.90 11.26 12.44
C LYS A 70 12.67 9.77 12.74
N LEU A 71 12.34 8.96 11.73
CA LEU A 71 12.02 7.53 11.84
C LEU A 71 10.77 7.24 12.70
N GLN A 72 9.88 8.23 12.83
CA GLN A 72 8.64 8.08 13.59
C GLN A 72 7.51 7.65 12.66
N SER A 73 6.74 6.64 13.06
CA SER A 73 5.49 6.30 12.39
C SER A 73 4.49 7.42 12.59
N ILE A 74 4.10 8.05 11.48
CA ILE A 74 3.12 9.15 11.46
C ILE A 74 1.77 8.70 10.93
N TYR A 75 1.72 7.57 10.23
CA TYR A 75 0.49 6.96 9.77
C TYR A 75 0.70 5.47 9.54
N GLU A 76 -0.13 4.64 10.14
CA GLU A 76 -0.15 3.20 9.91
C GLU A 76 -1.60 2.73 10.00
N THR A 77 -2.07 2.02 8.99
CA THR A 77 -3.44 1.50 9.00
C THR A 77 -3.61 0.28 8.13
N LEU A 78 -4.59 -0.56 8.50
CA LEU A 78 -5.10 -1.61 7.64
C LEU A 78 -6.11 -1.02 6.65
N VAL A 79 -6.22 -1.63 5.48
CA VAL A 79 -7.12 -1.22 4.41
C VAL A 79 -8.01 -2.39 4.03
N LYS A 80 -9.32 -2.15 3.98
CA LYS A 80 -10.29 -3.14 3.54
C LYS A 80 -10.23 -3.26 2.02
N PRO A 81 -9.90 -4.46 1.48
CA PRO A 81 -10.02 -4.71 0.04
C PRO A 81 -11.46 -4.50 -0.42
N HIS A 82 -11.63 -3.96 -1.62
CA HIS A 82 -12.94 -3.77 -2.22
C HIS A 82 -13.49 -5.10 -2.78
N ARG A 83 -12.59 -5.96 -3.26
CA ARG A 83 -12.94 -7.25 -3.88
C ARG A 83 -12.66 -8.41 -2.95
N GLN A 84 -13.26 -9.56 -3.29
CA GLN A 84 -13.01 -10.80 -2.57
C GLN A 84 -11.53 -11.18 -2.67
N VAL A 85 -10.90 -11.39 -1.51
CA VAL A 85 -9.52 -11.84 -1.39
C VAL A 85 -9.43 -13.32 -1.79
N LEU A 86 -8.48 -13.63 -2.66
CA LEU A 86 -8.12 -14.99 -3.07
C LEU A 86 -6.90 -15.49 -2.29
N ASP A 87 -5.93 -14.60 -2.02
CA ASP A 87 -4.73 -14.89 -1.23
C ASP A 87 -4.29 -13.64 -0.46
N TYR A 88 -4.23 -13.74 0.87
CA TYR A 88 -3.79 -12.65 1.76
C TYR A 88 -2.30 -12.34 1.64
N ASN A 89 -1.55 -13.17 0.92
CA ASN A 89 -0.12 -13.06 0.75
C ASN A 89 0.63 -13.09 2.09
N THR A 90 0.07 -13.75 3.11
CA THR A 90 0.49 -13.66 4.53
C THR A 90 1.98 -13.95 4.74
N ARG A 91 2.57 -14.81 3.91
CA ARG A 91 4.02 -15.11 3.95
C ARG A 91 4.88 -13.85 3.79
N TRP A 92 4.44 -12.89 2.99
CA TRP A 92 5.15 -11.66 2.69
C TRP A 92 4.53 -10.47 3.42
N SER A 93 3.19 -10.38 3.43
CA SER A 93 2.47 -9.25 4.03
C SER A 93 2.37 -9.29 5.54
N GLY A 94 2.45 -10.49 6.14
CA GLY A 94 2.12 -10.72 7.55
C GLY A 94 0.64 -10.47 7.90
N ILE A 95 -0.22 -10.20 6.91
CA ILE A 95 -1.64 -9.91 7.11
C ILE A 95 -2.45 -11.21 7.18
N THR A 96 -3.30 -11.29 8.19
CA THR A 96 -4.27 -12.38 8.39
C THR A 96 -5.68 -11.93 8.02
N GLU A 97 -6.50 -12.89 7.59
CA GLU A 97 -7.93 -12.64 7.31
C GLU A 97 -8.64 -11.93 8.47
N ARG A 98 -8.39 -12.39 9.72
CA ARG A 98 -9.02 -11.83 10.91
C ARG A 98 -8.72 -10.34 11.11
N GLN A 99 -7.50 -9.90 10.80
CA GLN A 99 -7.14 -8.49 10.88
C GLN A 99 -7.95 -7.62 9.91
N LEU A 100 -8.34 -8.17 8.75
CA LEU A 100 -9.12 -7.46 7.74
C LEU A 100 -10.63 -7.54 7.96
N GLN A 101 -11.13 -8.56 8.67
CA GLN A 101 -12.57 -8.69 8.98
C GLN A 101 -13.10 -7.50 9.78
N ASP A 102 -12.30 -6.98 10.72
CA ASP A 102 -12.67 -5.83 11.56
C ASP A 102 -12.29 -4.47 10.92
N CYS A 103 -11.62 -4.49 9.76
CA CYS A 103 -11.18 -3.28 9.08
C CYS A 103 -12.32 -2.65 8.27
N ASN A 104 -12.53 -1.35 8.47
CA ASN A 104 -13.52 -0.55 7.76
C ASN A 104 -12.92 0.63 6.99
N VAL A 105 -11.61 0.79 7.02
CA VAL A 105 -10.90 1.87 6.32
C VAL A 105 -10.78 1.51 4.85
N THR A 106 -11.24 2.38 3.96
CA THR A 106 -11.17 2.15 2.51
C THR A 106 -9.93 2.79 1.89
N LEU A 107 -9.63 2.44 0.63
CA LEU A 107 -8.57 3.08 -0.14
C LEU A 107 -8.77 4.60 -0.24
N GLU A 108 -10.00 5.07 -0.40
CA GLU A 108 -10.35 6.49 -0.49
C GLU A 108 -10.08 7.22 0.84
N ASP A 109 -10.29 6.55 1.97
CA ASP A 109 -9.96 7.10 3.29
C ASP A 109 -8.45 7.29 3.45
N VAL A 110 -7.67 6.29 3.03
CA VAL A 110 -6.20 6.36 2.99
C VAL A 110 -5.75 7.49 2.07
N GLN A 111 -6.25 7.54 0.84
CA GLN A 111 -5.94 8.61 -0.11
C GLN A 111 -6.23 9.99 0.47
N ARG A 112 -7.39 10.18 1.11
CA ARG A 112 -7.76 11.45 1.76
C ARG A 112 -6.84 11.80 2.93
N HIS A 113 -6.36 10.80 3.68
CA HIS A 113 -5.40 11.00 4.75
C HIS A 113 -4.02 11.40 4.19
N LEU A 114 -3.50 10.64 3.22
CA LEU A 114 -2.21 10.91 2.58
C LEU A 114 -2.19 12.28 1.90
N LEU A 115 -3.30 12.73 1.28
CA LEU A 115 -3.40 14.07 0.69
C LEU A 115 -3.39 15.22 1.72
N LYS A 116 -3.56 14.93 3.01
CA LYS A 116 -3.34 15.91 4.10
C LYS A 116 -1.89 15.93 4.56
N LEU A 117 -1.19 14.80 4.45
CA LEU A 117 0.23 14.68 4.81
C LEU A 117 1.14 15.18 3.68
N PHE A 118 0.80 14.86 2.43
CA PHE A 118 1.64 15.09 1.27
C PHE A 118 1.12 16.23 0.40
N ASN A 119 2.05 16.91 -0.27
CA ASN A 119 1.76 17.90 -1.28
C ASN A 119 2.65 17.68 -2.51
N ASN A 120 2.54 18.56 -3.51
CA ASN A 120 3.29 18.47 -4.76
C ASN A 120 4.82 18.67 -4.64
N LYS A 121 5.34 18.93 -3.44
CA LYS A 121 6.78 19.02 -3.14
C LYS A 121 7.26 17.93 -2.18
N SER A 122 6.36 17.10 -1.66
CA SER A 122 6.74 15.96 -0.81
C SER A 122 7.56 14.95 -1.60
N ILE A 123 8.60 14.39 -0.98
CA ILE A 123 9.43 13.33 -1.52
C ILE A 123 9.06 12.04 -0.80
N LEU A 124 8.61 11.04 -1.56
CA LEU A 124 8.32 9.70 -1.03
C LEU A 124 9.49 8.76 -1.34
N ILE A 125 9.90 8.01 -0.33
CA ILE A 125 10.95 6.99 -0.41
C ILE A 125 10.30 5.63 -0.18
N GLY A 126 10.62 4.65 -1.01
CA GLY A 126 10.13 3.28 -0.88
C GLY A 126 11.01 2.32 -1.68
N HIS A 127 10.74 1.03 -1.54
CA HIS A 127 11.34 -0.04 -2.34
C HIS A 127 10.25 -0.72 -3.17
N SER A 128 10.61 -1.24 -4.34
CA SER A 128 9.71 -1.93 -5.27
C SER A 128 10.30 -3.26 -5.69
#